data_AF-A0A7R9LMH5-F1
#
_entry.id   AF-A0A7R9LMH5-F1
#
_cell.length_a   1.000
_cell.length_b   1.000
_cell.length_c   1.000
_cell.angle_alpha   90.00
_cell.angle_beta   90.00
_cell.angle_gamma   90.00
#
_symmetry.space_group_name_H-M   'P 1'
#
loop_
_entity.id
_entity.type
_entity.pdbx_description
1 polymer ?
#
loop_
_entity_poly.entity_id
_entity_poly.type
_entity_poly.pdbx_seq_one_letter_code
_entity_poly.pdbx_strand_id
1 'polypeptide(L)'
;MHSTLTDVLPAVPLVVKSPYLSTWLKNRQLMGVWPQFWNGNIKGMAGLVRVKGQTYEFMGDPTGEDIGTKLQAKQVSLKVTPTQSIFTLNAGPIALAVNFFTPIDPTDLKRLSLPASYISVSAWSLDATTHEVQVYLDMSAEWTSGDANEEVVWDVMEIKGNNSVITGDMRLKNQQIFTEKNESAQYGTVKFFTDSTATHEVNSCFTMRSTFVKNGKLDNTVDQKFRKINDNWPGVGYARTMTVSPLTNASPPAVEYYGVAHVRRPAIEYTDSQLNQLWEDYFNGDDNKMVAFVYEDREDALKRANALDAKIEADARKVGGDSYVKVVSAALRQLRIVYLRKQYEIMFIISLNTRMFPYYMHRVTRPPRDYGFSQDTA
;
A
#
# COMPACT_ATOMS: atom_id res chain seq x y z
N MET A 1 -4.00 27.19 30.00
CA MET A 1 -3.62 25.79 29.66
C MET A 1 -4.08 25.53 28.23
N HIS A 2 -3.21 25.80 27.25
CA HIS A 2 -3.47 25.43 25.86
C HIS A 2 -3.22 23.93 25.72
N SER A 3 -4.26 23.15 25.43
CA SER A 3 -4.07 21.76 25.05
C SER A 3 -3.33 21.74 23.72
N THR A 4 -2.14 21.15 23.71
CA THR A 4 -1.46 20.75 22.48
C THR A 4 -2.28 19.64 21.86
N LEU A 5 -3.19 19.99 20.93
CA LEU A 5 -3.68 19.05 19.94
C LEU A 5 -2.42 18.52 19.22
N THR A 6 -1.99 17.32 19.58
CA THR A 6 -0.91 16.65 18.87
C THR A 6 -1.38 16.44 17.43
N ASP A 7 -0.80 17.25 16.54
CA ASP A 7 -0.78 17.18 15.07
C ASP A 7 -0.49 15.76 14.58
N VAL A 8 -1.50 14.87 14.58
CA VAL A 8 -1.34 13.46 14.22
C VAL A 8 -2.45 13.06 13.27
N LEU A 9 -2.07 12.42 12.17
CA LEU A 9 -3.01 11.80 11.23
C LEU A 9 -3.91 10.78 11.96
N PRO A 10 -5.25 10.84 11.79
CA PRO A 10 -6.18 9.95 12.49
C PRO A 10 -6.05 8.49 12.05
N ALA A 11 -5.51 8.25 10.84
CA ALA A 11 -5.10 6.96 10.35
C ALA A 11 -3.84 7.10 9.49
N VAL A 12 -2.97 6.09 9.53
CA VAL A 12 -1.75 6.05 8.72
C VAL A 12 -2.10 5.48 7.33
N PRO A 13 -1.82 6.19 6.23
CA PRO A 13 -2.03 5.66 4.89
C PRO A 13 -1.06 4.50 4.65
N LEU A 14 -1.57 3.36 4.18
CA LEU A 14 -0.74 2.23 3.76
C LEU A 14 -0.72 2.18 2.23
N VAL A 15 -1.79 1.69 1.61
CA VAL A 15 -1.91 1.52 0.16
C VAL A 15 -3.01 2.46 -0.35
N VAL A 16 -2.66 3.68 -0.77
CA VAL A 16 -3.62 4.72 -1.15
C VAL A 16 -3.29 5.29 -2.52
N LYS A 17 -4.04 4.86 -3.54
CA LYS A 17 -3.84 5.29 -4.93
C LYS A 17 -5.14 5.74 -5.61
N SER A 18 -6.23 5.01 -5.41
CA SER A 18 -7.53 5.25 -6.05
C SER A 18 -8.66 5.11 -5.02
N PRO A 19 -9.92 5.47 -5.35
CA PRO A 19 -11.05 5.33 -4.42
C PRO A 19 -11.18 3.94 -3.79
N TYR A 20 -10.93 2.88 -4.57
CA TYR A 20 -11.06 1.48 -4.12
C TYR A 20 -9.72 0.82 -3.77
N LEU A 21 -8.59 1.38 -4.21
CA LEU A 21 -7.26 1.02 -3.71
C LEU A 21 -6.85 2.02 -2.61
N SER A 22 -7.45 1.85 -1.43
CA SER A 22 -7.41 2.80 -0.32
C SER A 22 -7.45 2.08 1.03
N THR A 23 -6.29 1.60 1.48
CA THR A 23 -6.11 0.89 2.74
C THR A 23 -5.29 1.70 3.74
N TRP A 24 -5.76 1.72 4.98
CA TRP A 24 -5.31 2.58 6.07
C TRP A 24 -5.11 1.78 7.35
N LEU A 25 -4.26 2.29 8.22
CA LEU A 25 -4.06 1.78 9.57
C LEU A 25 -4.70 2.76 10.54
N LYS A 26 -5.79 2.35 11.21
CA LYS A 26 -6.46 3.16 12.24
C LYS A 26 -5.60 3.33 13.52
N ASN A 27 -4.55 2.53 13.65
CA ASN A 27 -3.57 2.60 14.72
C ASN A 27 -2.27 3.27 14.23
N ARG A 28 -1.34 3.53 15.16
CA ARG A 28 0.04 3.92 14.85
C ARG A 28 1.03 2.77 14.97
N GLN A 29 0.61 1.67 15.58
CA GLN A 29 1.35 0.41 15.60
C GLN A 29 0.91 -0.41 14.40
N LEU A 30 1.88 -0.87 13.60
CA LEU A 30 1.62 -1.77 12.47
C LEU A 30 1.15 -3.17 12.93
N MET A 31 1.26 -3.45 14.24
CA MET A 31 1.01 -4.73 14.90
C MET A 31 -0.29 -4.76 15.68
N GLY A 32 -0.83 -5.97 15.82
CA GLY A 32 -2.03 -6.27 16.60
C GLY A 32 -3.31 -5.64 16.06
N VAL A 33 -3.33 -5.25 14.78
CA VAL A 33 -4.53 -4.70 14.13
C VAL A 33 -4.51 -4.93 12.63
N TRP A 34 -5.66 -5.35 12.09
CA TRP A 34 -5.84 -5.47 10.65
C TRP A 34 -5.90 -4.09 9.97
N PRO A 35 -5.22 -3.92 8.82
CA PRO A 35 -5.49 -2.79 7.93
C PRO A 35 -6.96 -2.73 7.52
N GLN A 36 -7.44 -1.53 7.28
CA GLN A 36 -8.85 -1.26 6.99
C GLN A 36 -9.00 -0.40 5.74
N PHE A 37 -10.09 -0.60 5.02
CA PHE A 37 -10.62 0.37 4.09
C PHE A 37 -11.03 1.64 4.85
N TRP A 38 -11.23 2.73 4.13
CA TRP A 38 -11.46 4.04 4.76
C TRP A 38 -12.71 4.12 5.65
N ASN A 39 -13.66 3.21 5.46
CA ASN A 39 -14.89 3.11 6.25
C ASN A 39 -14.84 2.05 7.37
N GLY A 40 -13.66 1.45 7.61
CA GLY A 40 -13.43 0.48 8.69
C GLY A 40 -13.57 -0.98 8.29
N ASN A 41 -14.03 -1.30 7.07
CA ASN A 41 -14.01 -2.67 6.57
C ASN A 41 -12.58 -3.22 6.55
N ILE A 42 -12.39 -4.46 6.98
CA ILE A 42 -11.06 -5.07 7.02
C ILE A 42 -10.55 -5.28 5.59
N LYS A 43 -9.26 -5.00 5.41
CA LYS A 43 -8.47 -5.30 4.21
C LYS A 43 -7.28 -6.14 4.66
N GLY A 44 -7.56 -7.41 4.96
CA GLY A 44 -6.61 -8.32 5.60
C GLY A 44 -5.28 -8.37 4.87
N MET A 45 -4.21 -8.09 5.63
CA MET A 45 -2.84 -8.19 5.19
C MET A 45 -1.98 -8.42 6.44
N ALA A 46 -1.18 -9.48 6.42
CA ALA A 46 -0.29 -9.84 7.53
C ALA A 46 1.15 -9.92 7.06
N GLY A 47 2.06 -9.62 7.98
CA GLY A 47 3.50 -9.73 7.77
C GLY A 47 4.18 -10.45 8.92
N LEU A 48 4.98 -11.44 8.58
CA LEU A 48 5.74 -12.26 9.54
C LEU A 48 7.22 -12.27 9.14
N VAL A 49 8.10 -12.13 10.13
CA VAL A 49 9.54 -12.29 9.94
C VAL A 49 10.03 -13.43 10.80
N ARG A 50 10.86 -14.32 10.23
CA ARG A 50 11.46 -15.45 10.94
C ARG A 50 12.97 -15.25 11.03
N VAL A 51 13.47 -15.29 12.26
CA VAL A 51 14.89 -15.10 12.58
C VAL A 51 15.34 -16.25 13.47
N LYS A 52 16.31 -17.05 13.01
CA LYS A 52 16.85 -18.21 13.76
C LYS A 52 15.76 -19.15 14.30
N GLY A 53 14.73 -19.40 13.49
CA GLY A 53 13.63 -20.29 13.86
C GLY A 53 12.54 -19.66 14.75
N GLN A 54 12.66 -18.38 15.12
CA GLN A 54 11.63 -17.65 15.85
C GLN A 54 10.88 -16.70 14.91
N THR A 55 9.56 -16.82 14.86
CA THR A 55 8.71 -15.97 14.01
C THR A 55 8.07 -14.84 14.82
N TYR A 56 8.15 -13.61 14.30
CA TYR A 56 7.59 -12.39 14.86
C TYR A 56 6.59 -11.77 13.88
N GLU A 57 5.48 -11.27 14.40
CA GLU A 57 4.59 -10.37 13.67
C GLU A 57 5.28 -9.04 13.37
N PHE A 58 5.35 -8.61 12.11
CA PHE A 58 5.69 -7.21 11.76
C PHE A 58 4.57 -6.43 11.04
N MET A 59 3.47 -7.08 10.63
CA MET A 59 2.26 -6.39 10.21
C MET A 59 0.97 -7.19 10.48
N GLY A 60 -0.14 -6.49 10.75
CA GLY A 60 -1.49 -7.07 10.82
C GLY A 60 -1.87 -7.50 12.23
N ASP A 61 -2.71 -8.54 12.34
CA ASP A 61 -3.01 -9.22 13.61
C ASP A 61 -2.98 -10.76 13.50
N PRO A 62 -2.02 -11.38 12.77
CA PRO A 62 -1.99 -12.83 12.62
C PRO A 62 -1.68 -13.57 13.95
N THR A 63 -1.07 -12.93 14.95
CA THR A 63 -0.85 -13.55 16.28
C THR A 63 -2.10 -13.54 17.16
N GLY A 64 -3.19 -12.89 16.74
CA GLY A 64 -4.52 -13.13 17.30
C GLY A 64 -4.98 -14.58 17.06
N GLU A 65 -4.54 -15.19 15.97
CA GLU A 65 -4.82 -16.59 15.60
C GLU A 65 -3.80 -17.56 16.23
N ASP A 66 -4.12 -18.85 16.29
CA ASP A 66 -3.19 -19.90 16.77
C ASP A 66 -2.29 -20.45 15.66
N ILE A 67 -1.43 -19.60 15.11
CA ILE A 67 -0.52 -19.94 14.00
C ILE A 67 0.83 -20.51 14.48
N GLY A 68 0.98 -20.82 15.77
CA GLY A 68 2.23 -21.34 16.34
C GLY A 68 3.26 -20.28 16.78
N THR A 69 2.88 -19.00 16.81
CA THR A 69 3.66 -17.93 17.46
C THR A 69 2.73 -16.87 18.05
N LYS A 70 3.18 -16.22 19.15
CA LYS A 70 2.54 -15.05 19.76
C LYS A 70 3.50 -13.86 19.87
N LEU A 71 4.68 -13.95 19.25
CA LEU A 71 5.67 -12.87 19.32
C LEU A 71 5.34 -11.78 18.30
N GLN A 72 5.46 -10.54 18.74
CA GLN A 72 5.37 -9.35 17.90
C GLN A 72 6.73 -8.65 17.85
N ALA A 73 7.09 -8.12 16.69
CA ALA A 73 8.23 -7.22 16.55
C ALA A 73 7.95 -5.92 17.31
N LYS A 74 8.99 -5.33 17.90
CA LYS A 74 8.88 -4.08 18.63
C LYS A 74 9.01 -2.91 17.67
N GLN A 75 7.92 -2.19 17.40
CA GLN A 75 8.00 -0.96 16.61
C GLN A 75 8.80 0.12 17.36
N VAL A 76 9.79 0.68 16.68
CA VAL A 76 10.70 1.73 17.15
C VAL A 76 10.20 3.10 16.70
N SER A 77 9.77 3.24 15.45
CA SER A 77 9.32 4.53 14.91
C SER A 77 8.31 4.39 13.78
N LEU A 78 7.58 5.47 13.55
CA LEU A 78 6.74 5.69 12.38
C LEU A 78 7.07 7.08 11.80
N LYS A 79 7.48 7.12 10.53
CA LYS A 79 7.62 8.34 9.73
C LYS A 79 6.58 8.36 8.62
N VAL A 80 5.85 9.46 8.50
CA VAL A 80 4.90 9.68 7.40
C VAL A 80 5.36 10.88 6.60
N THR A 81 5.60 10.67 5.32
CA THR A 81 5.94 11.70 4.31
C THR A 81 4.79 11.87 3.32
N PRO A 82 4.85 12.85 2.41
CA PRO A 82 3.82 13.07 1.40
C PRO A 82 3.50 11.83 0.55
N THR A 83 4.48 10.92 0.32
CA THR A 83 4.29 9.71 -0.49
C THR A 83 4.59 8.38 0.22
N GLN A 84 5.12 8.38 1.45
CA GLN A 84 5.62 7.15 2.13
C GLN A 84 5.33 7.03 3.63
N SER A 85 4.84 5.87 4.06
CA SER A 85 4.63 5.53 5.48
C SER A 85 5.64 4.46 5.87
N ILE A 86 6.59 4.84 6.72
CA ILE A 86 7.76 4.03 7.04
C ILE A 86 7.70 3.66 8.51
N PHE A 87 7.59 2.37 8.78
CA PHE A 87 7.62 1.79 10.12
C PHE A 87 8.97 1.12 10.33
N THR A 88 9.64 1.44 11.44
CA THR A 88 10.88 0.74 11.84
C THR A 88 10.57 -0.15 13.02
N LEU A 89 10.95 -1.42 12.96
CA LEU A 89 10.68 -2.43 13.98
C LEU A 89 11.92 -3.26 14.28
N ASN A 90 12.00 -3.84 15.49
CA ASN A 90 13.04 -4.80 15.86
C ASN A 90 12.42 -6.17 16.12
N ALA A 91 13.00 -7.21 15.52
CA ALA A 91 12.63 -8.61 15.70
C ALA A 91 13.89 -9.42 16.06
N GLY A 92 14.12 -9.66 17.35
CA GLY A 92 15.36 -10.24 17.85
C GLY A 92 16.58 -9.37 17.44
N PRO A 93 17.63 -9.96 16.82
CA PRO A 93 18.83 -9.23 16.37
C PRO A 93 18.63 -8.47 15.04
N ILE A 94 17.42 -8.42 14.48
CA ILE A 94 17.16 -7.82 13.17
C ILE A 94 16.32 -6.56 13.33
N ALA A 95 16.70 -5.50 12.62
CA ALA A 95 15.83 -4.35 12.39
C ALA A 95 15.18 -4.45 11.02
N LEU A 96 13.91 -4.05 10.97
CA LEU A 96 13.09 -3.97 9.78
C LEU A 96 12.68 -2.52 9.52
N ALA A 97 12.65 -2.13 8.25
CA ALA A 97 11.89 -0.97 7.79
C ALA A 97 10.81 -1.44 6.80
N VAL A 98 9.55 -1.31 7.21
CA VAL A 98 8.38 -1.61 6.36
C VAL A 98 7.89 -0.28 5.80
N ASN A 99 8.05 -0.11 4.49
CA ASN A 99 7.69 1.12 3.80
C ASN A 99 6.52 0.89 2.85
N PHE A 100 5.43 1.62 3.07
CA PHE A 100 4.33 1.70 2.14
C PHE A 100 4.46 2.99 1.35
N PHE A 101 4.69 2.88 0.04
CA PHE A 101 4.89 4.05 -0.80
C PHE A 101 4.05 4.03 -2.06
N THR A 102 3.46 5.18 -2.35
CA THR A 102 2.69 5.42 -3.56
C THR A 102 3.31 6.62 -4.28
N PRO A 103 4.19 6.38 -5.26
CA PRO A 103 4.83 7.46 -6.01
C PRO A 103 3.81 8.35 -6.70
N ILE A 104 4.11 9.64 -6.69
CA ILE A 104 3.40 10.65 -7.47
C ILE A 104 4.43 11.23 -8.44
N ASP A 105 4.18 11.07 -9.74
CA ASP A 105 5.06 11.53 -10.82
C ASP A 105 4.33 12.61 -11.64
N PRO A 106 4.35 13.90 -11.23
CA PRO A 106 3.51 14.94 -11.83
C PRO A 106 3.78 15.21 -13.31
N THR A 107 4.95 14.81 -13.81
CA THR A 107 5.41 15.04 -15.18
C THR A 107 5.38 13.77 -16.04
N ASP A 108 4.93 12.63 -15.50
CA ASP A 108 4.88 11.35 -16.20
C ASP A 108 3.48 10.73 -16.09
N LEU A 109 2.65 10.98 -17.11
CA LEU A 109 1.27 10.50 -17.17
C LEU A 109 1.16 8.97 -17.20
N LYS A 110 2.15 8.27 -17.76
CA LYS A 110 2.18 6.81 -17.76
C LYS A 110 2.26 6.30 -16.33
N ARG A 111 3.21 6.78 -15.54
CA ARG A 111 3.39 6.37 -14.14
C ARG A 111 2.26 6.85 -13.25
N LEU A 112 1.81 8.08 -13.46
CA LEU A 112 0.76 8.70 -12.67
C LEU A 112 -0.58 7.94 -12.80
N SER A 113 -0.85 7.35 -13.97
CA SER A 113 -2.08 6.60 -14.26
C SER A 113 -2.10 5.14 -13.78
N LEU A 114 -0.97 4.59 -13.32
CA LEU A 114 -0.90 3.20 -12.84
C LEU A 114 -1.79 2.99 -11.62
N PRO A 115 -2.65 1.96 -11.56
CA PRO A 115 -3.54 1.71 -10.43
C PRO A 115 -2.84 0.89 -9.35
N ALA A 116 -1.58 1.22 -9.05
CA ALA A 116 -0.69 0.43 -8.21
C ALA A 116 0.00 1.25 -7.10
N SER A 117 0.44 0.55 -6.07
CA SER A 117 1.26 1.04 -4.96
C SER A 117 2.27 -0.04 -4.55
N TYR A 118 3.28 0.35 -3.79
CA TYR A 118 4.37 -0.52 -3.38
C TYR A 118 4.41 -0.72 -1.87
N ILE A 119 4.97 -1.86 -1.49
CA ILE A 119 5.41 -2.19 -0.14
C ILE A 119 6.87 -2.61 -0.25
N SER A 120 7.75 -2.13 0.61
CA SER A 120 9.07 -2.73 0.77
C SER A 120 9.35 -3.12 2.21
N VAL A 121 10.05 -4.23 2.37
CA VAL A 121 10.54 -4.73 3.66
C VAL A 121 12.05 -4.76 3.56
N SER A 122 12.69 -3.77 4.20
CA SER A 122 14.14 -3.71 4.32
C SER A 122 14.58 -4.33 5.64
N ALA A 123 15.68 -5.07 5.66
CA ALA A 123 16.23 -5.69 6.86
C ALA A 123 17.74 -5.46 6.98
N TRP A 124 18.21 -5.22 8.21
CA TRP A 124 19.63 -5.18 8.55
C TRP A 124 19.88 -5.77 9.95
N SER A 125 21.10 -6.27 10.16
CA SER A 125 21.50 -6.80 11.45
C SER A 125 21.78 -5.66 12.43
N LEU A 126 21.31 -5.82 13.67
CA LEU A 126 21.63 -4.96 14.80
C LEU A 126 22.88 -5.40 15.56
N ASP A 127 23.41 -6.59 15.25
CA ASP A 127 24.68 -7.08 15.77
C ASP A 127 25.75 -7.10 14.67
N ALA A 128 26.96 -7.53 15.00
CA ALA A 128 28.08 -7.60 14.05
C ALA A 128 28.05 -8.85 13.15
N THR A 129 26.94 -9.60 13.12
CA THR A 129 26.83 -10.87 12.40
C THR A 129 25.83 -10.78 11.25
N THR A 130 26.07 -11.58 10.21
CA THR A 130 25.12 -11.79 9.12
C THR A 130 24.16 -12.91 9.50
N HIS A 131 22.87 -12.70 9.22
CA HIS A 131 21.81 -13.67 9.48
C HIS A 131 21.09 -14.04 8.20
N GLU A 132 20.55 -15.25 8.19
CA GLU A 132 19.49 -15.60 7.25
C GLU A 132 18.13 -15.27 7.89
N VAL A 133 17.32 -14.49 7.18
CA VAL A 133 16.01 -14.02 7.64
C VAL A 133 14.97 -14.39 6.59
N GLN A 134 13.85 -14.98 7.01
CA GLN A 134 12.73 -15.22 6.11
C GLN A 134 11.65 -14.17 6.35
N VAL A 135 11.14 -13.57 5.28
CA VAL A 135 10.08 -12.55 5.30
C VAL A 135 8.86 -13.12 4.59
N TYR A 136 7.69 -12.94 5.18
CA TYR A 136 6.40 -13.35 4.65
C TYR A 136 5.42 -12.20 4.66
N LEU A 137 4.62 -12.09 3.60
CA LEU A 137 3.50 -11.17 3.49
C LEU A 137 2.32 -11.87 2.79
N ASP A 138 1.12 -11.75 3.35
CA ASP A 138 -0.12 -12.21 2.71
C ASP A 138 -1.15 -11.11 2.55
N MET A 139 -2.09 -11.33 1.64
CA MET A 139 -3.23 -10.47 1.41
C MET A 139 -4.49 -11.32 1.21
N SER A 140 -5.54 -11.03 1.99
CA SER A 140 -6.81 -11.78 1.95
C SER A 140 -7.70 -11.31 0.80
N ALA A 141 -8.68 -12.14 0.44
CA ALA A 141 -9.71 -11.82 -0.54
C ALA A 141 -10.64 -10.67 -0.12
N GLU A 142 -10.57 -10.19 1.12
CA GLU A 142 -11.32 -9.02 1.60
C GLU A 142 -11.00 -7.75 0.81
N TRP A 143 -9.87 -7.74 0.08
CA TRP A 143 -9.54 -6.65 -0.82
C TRP A 143 -10.50 -6.52 -2.02
N THR A 144 -11.17 -7.60 -2.42
CA THR A 144 -11.98 -7.67 -3.64
C THR A 144 -13.39 -7.08 -3.52
N SER A 145 -13.93 -6.94 -2.31
CA SER A 145 -15.30 -6.49 -2.07
C SER A 145 -15.47 -5.85 -0.69
N GLY A 146 -16.59 -5.17 -0.47
CA GLY A 146 -17.07 -4.74 0.84
C GLY A 146 -18.10 -5.69 1.45
N ASP A 147 -18.43 -6.79 0.77
CA ASP A 147 -19.35 -7.83 1.24
C ASP A 147 -18.61 -9.17 1.27
N ALA A 148 -18.38 -9.69 2.48
CA ALA A 148 -17.62 -10.91 2.67
C ALA A 148 -18.40 -12.20 2.28
N ASN A 149 -19.68 -12.08 1.92
CA ASN A 149 -20.48 -13.21 1.45
C ASN A 149 -20.32 -13.49 -0.06
N GLU A 150 -19.62 -12.62 -0.78
CA GLU A 150 -19.32 -12.80 -2.19
C GLU A 150 -18.33 -13.94 -2.43
N GLU A 151 -18.53 -14.68 -3.51
CA GLU A 151 -17.61 -15.73 -3.95
C GLU A 151 -16.42 -15.09 -4.70
N VAL A 152 -15.20 -15.45 -4.31
CA VAL A 152 -13.96 -14.99 -4.92
C VAL A 152 -13.33 -16.12 -5.73
N VAL A 153 -12.78 -15.78 -6.88
CA VAL A 153 -11.91 -16.64 -7.69
C VAL A 153 -10.51 -16.05 -7.73
N TRP A 154 -9.52 -16.90 -7.94
CA TRP A 154 -8.13 -16.49 -7.96
C TRP A 154 -7.31 -17.28 -8.96
N ASP A 155 -6.20 -16.67 -9.38
CA ASP A 155 -5.21 -17.26 -10.26
C ASP A 155 -3.81 -16.84 -9.79
N VAL A 156 -2.81 -17.69 -10.04
CA VAL A 156 -1.40 -17.32 -9.87
C VAL A 156 -0.69 -17.52 -11.18
N MET A 157 0.11 -16.54 -11.61
CA MET A 157 0.94 -16.68 -12.79
C MET A 157 2.30 -16.02 -12.60
N GLU A 158 3.30 -16.57 -13.31
CA GLU A 158 4.58 -15.93 -13.51
C GLU A 158 4.57 -15.13 -14.82
N ILE A 159 4.92 -13.85 -14.73
CA ILE A 159 5.14 -12.93 -15.84
C ILE A 159 6.64 -12.88 -16.10
N LYS A 160 7.07 -13.46 -17.22
CA LYS A 160 8.49 -13.54 -17.58
C LYS A 160 9.02 -12.21 -18.10
N GLY A 161 10.21 -11.85 -17.66
CA GLY A 161 10.92 -10.63 -18.08
C GLY A 161 12.33 -10.57 -17.51
N ASN A 162 12.98 -9.41 -17.56
CA ASN A 162 14.30 -9.21 -16.95
C ASN A 162 14.29 -9.49 -15.44
N ASN A 163 13.24 -9.02 -14.77
CA ASN A 163 12.86 -9.47 -13.44
C ASN A 163 11.52 -10.21 -13.60
N SER A 164 11.55 -11.54 -13.61
CA SER A 164 10.30 -12.32 -13.60
C SER A 164 9.50 -11.99 -12.34
N VAL A 165 8.19 -11.84 -12.50
CA VAL A 165 7.26 -11.45 -11.44
C VAL A 165 6.25 -12.56 -11.24
N ILE A 166 5.96 -12.93 -9.99
CA ILE A 166 4.81 -13.77 -9.66
C ILE A 166 3.67 -12.88 -9.17
N THR A 167 2.46 -13.06 -9.72
CA THR A 167 1.25 -12.33 -9.31
C THR A 167 0.17 -13.29 -8.89
N GLY A 168 -0.49 -12.96 -7.79
CA GLY A 168 -1.71 -13.57 -7.31
C GLY A 168 -2.85 -12.61 -7.54
N ASP A 169 -3.75 -13.04 -8.42
CA ASP A 169 -4.89 -12.27 -8.87
C ASP A 169 -6.13 -12.76 -8.13
N MET A 170 -6.87 -11.87 -7.49
CA MET A 170 -8.14 -12.17 -6.83
C MET A 170 -9.24 -11.26 -7.37
N ARG A 171 -10.41 -11.84 -7.66
CA ARG A 171 -11.58 -11.09 -8.16
C ARG A 171 -12.86 -11.80 -7.77
N LEU A 172 -13.97 -11.05 -7.69
CA LEU A 172 -15.28 -11.67 -7.50
C LEU A 172 -15.60 -12.59 -8.69
N LYS A 173 -16.20 -13.74 -8.40
CA LYS A 173 -16.72 -14.66 -9.42
C LYS A 173 -17.81 -13.99 -10.25
N ASN A 174 -18.74 -13.33 -9.56
CA ASN A 174 -19.85 -12.60 -10.15
C ASN A 174 -19.56 -11.10 -10.04
N GLN A 175 -18.91 -10.53 -11.06
CA GLN A 175 -18.60 -9.11 -11.07
C GLN A 175 -19.81 -8.27 -11.47
N GLN A 176 -20.07 -7.22 -10.71
CA GLN A 176 -21.13 -6.24 -10.98
C GLN A 176 -20.48 -4.89 -11.31
N ILE A 177 -20.36 -4.61 -12.62
CA ILE A 177 -19.72 -3.40 -13.11
C ILE A 177 -20.49 -2.17 -12.61
N PHE A 178 -19.76 -1.18 -12.11
CA PHE A 178 -20.28 0.07 -11.52
C PHE A 178 -21.17 -0.10 -10.28
N THR A 179 -21.19 -1.30 -9.68
CA THR A 179 -21.85 -1.52 -8.41
C THR A 179 -20.87 -1.41 -7.25
N GLU A 180 -21.33 -0.85 -6.15
CA GLU A 180 -20.62 -0.83 -4.87
C GLU A 180 -21.41 -1.58 -3.79
N LYS A 181 -20.69 -2.26 -2.88
CA LYS A 181 -21.22 -2.66 -1.58
C LYS A 181 -20.28 -2.15 -0.51
N ASN A 182 -20.83 -1.51 0.52
CA ASN A 182 -20.06 -0.86 1.59
C ASN A 182 -18.90 -0.01 1.02
N GLU A 183 -19.21 0.81 0.01
CA GLU A 183 -18.30 1.76 -0.66
C GLU A 183 -17.08 1.10 -1.34
N SER A 184 -17.11 -0.23 -1.53
CA SER A 184 -16.12 -0.99 -2.29
C SER A 184 -16.73 -1.47 -3.60
N ALA A 185 -16.00 -1.31 -4.71
CA ALA A 185 -16.41 -1.80 -6.01
C ALA A 185 -16.68 -3.32 -5.96
N GLN A 186 -17.73 -3.76 -6.65
CA GLN A 186 -18.10 -5.16 -6.84
C GLN A 186 -17.49 -5.76 -8.11
N TYR A 187 -16.39 -5.18 -8.59
CA TYR A 187 -15.72 -5.61 -9.82
C TYR A 187 -14.27 -5.11 -9.85
N GLY A 188 -13.50 -5.69 -10.78
CA GLY A 188 -12.06 -5.52 -10.90
C GLY A 188 -11.26 -6.67 -10.30
N THR A 189 -9.98 -6.70 -10.67
CA THR A 189 -9.02 -7.68 -10.18
C THR A 189 -8.04 -6.98 -9.26
N VAL A 190 -7.95 -7.47 -8.03
CA VAL A 190 -6.89 -7.10 -7.09
C VAL A 190 -5.70 -8.01 -7.38
N LYS A 191 -4.52 -7.40 -7.55
CA LYS A 191 -3.27 -8.10 -7.85
C LYS A 191 -2.28 -7.83 -6.74
N PHE A 192 -1.67 -8.89 -6.23
CA PHE A 192 -0.56 -8.83 -5.29
C PHE A 192 0.62 -9.58 -5.89
N PHE A 193 1.77 -8.93 -6.00
CA PHE A 193 2.88 -9.47 -6.79
C PHE A 193 4.25 -9.12 -6.23
N THR A 194 5.22 -9.99 -6.51
CA THR A 194 6.63 -9.85 -6.12
C THR A 194 7.54 -10.58 -7.11
N ASP A 195 8.85 -10.61 -6.84
CA ASP A 195 9.85 -11.42 -7.53
C ASP A 195 9.41 -12.89 -7.66
N SER A 196 9.55 -13.48 -8.85
CA SER A 196 9.15 -14.88 -9.04
C SER A 196 10.00 -15.90 -8.28
N THR A 197 11.12 -15.48 -7.68
CA THR A 197 11.91 -16.33 -6.77
C THR A 197 11.28 -16.50 -5.39
N ALA A 198 10.25 -15.74 -5.04
CA ALA A 198 9.51 -15.93 -3.79
C ALA A 198 8.76 -17.27 -3.82
N THR A 199 8.79 -18.00 -2.69
CA THR A 199 7.84 -19.10 -2.49
C THR A 199 6.44 -18.52 -2.32
N HIS A 200 5.41 -19.20 -2.83
CA HIS A 200 4.05 -18.68 -2.84
C HIS A 200 3.05 -19.74 -2.36
N GLU A 201 1.87 -19.29 -1.93
CA GLU A 201 0.73 -20.15 -1.69
C GLU A 201 -0.57 -19.38 -1.91
N VAL A 202 -1.62 -20.06 -2.38
CA VAL A 202 -3.00 -19.58 -2.29
C VAL A 202 -3.83 -20.58 -1.52
N ASN A 203 -4.29 -20.17 -0.34
CA ASN A 203 -5.02 -21.00 0.61
C ASN A 203 -5.75 -20.12 1.63
N SER A 204 -6.28 -20.69 2.70
CA SER A 204 -6.68 -19.90 3.87
C SER A 204 -5.49 -19.13 4.43
N CYS A 205 -5.69 -17.87 4.81
CA CYS A 205 -4.62 -17.06 5.40
C CYS A 205 -4.01 -17.75 6.64
N PHE A 206 -4.84 -18.38 7.48
CA PHE A 206 -4.40 -19.16 8.63
C PHE A 206 -3.43 -20.29 8.25
N THR A 207 -3.76 -21.09 7.22
CA THR A 207 -2.91 -22.19 6.76
C THR A 207 -1.57 -21.67 6.25
N MET A 208 -1.57 -20.66 5.39
CA MET A 208 -0.33 -20.09 4.84
C MET A 208 0.59 -19.54 5.94
N ARG A 209 0.02 -18.81 6.91
CA ARG A 209 0.76 -18.28 8.07
C ARG A 209 1.36 -19.41 8.91
N SER A 210 0.58 -20.45 9.18
CA SER A 210 1.03 -21.62 9.95
C SER A 210 2.14 -22.38 9.23
N THR A 211 2.03 -22.56 7.91
CA THR A 211 3.07 -23.13 7.05
C THR A 211 4.36 -22.32 7.14
N PHE A 212 4.28 -20.99 7.03
CA PHE A 212 5.44 -20.12 7.17
C PHE A 212 6.07 -20.17 8.57
N VAL A 213 5.26 -20.15 9.65
CA VAL A 213 5.77 -20.26 11.02
C VAL A 213 6.51 -21.57 11.23
N LYS A 214 6.03 -22.67 10.65
CA LYS A 214 6.67 -23.99 10.76
C LYS A 214 7.95 -24.09 9.91
N ASN A 215 7.88 -23.65 8.66
CA ASN A 215 8.87 -24.00 7.63
C ASN A 215 9.79 -22.84 7.22
N GLY A 216 9.43 -21.59 7.53
CA GLY A 216 10.11 -20.38 7.03
C GLY A 216 9.88 -20.10 5.53
N LYS A 217 9.03 -20.87 4.87
CA LYS A 217 8.70 -20.76 3.44
C LYS A 217 7.29 -21.30 3.18
N LEU A 218 6.79 -21.08 1.97
CA LEU A 218 5.52 -21.62 1.49
C LEU A 218 5.73 -22.82 0.55
N ASP A 219 4.65 -23.57 0.30
CA ASP A 219 4.72 -24.87 -0.37
C ASP A 219 4.65 -24.78 -1.91
N ASN A 220 4.50 -23.59 -2.49
CA ASN A 220 4.31 -23.37 -3.94
C ASN A 220 3.07 -24.08 -4.47
N THR A 221 1.95 -23.94 -3.75
CA THR A 221 0.68 -24.57 -4.07
C THR A 221 -0.42 -23.53 -4.27
N VAL A 222 -1.41 -23.86 -5.11
CA VAL A 222 -2.57 -23.01 -5.36
C VAL A 222 -3.81 -23.87 -5.15
N ASP A 223 -4.55 -23.59 -4.08
CA ASP A 223 -5.85 -24.23 -3.85
C ASP A 223 -6.78 -23.92 -5.04
N GLN A 224 -7.44 -24.94 -5.58
CA GLN A 224 -8.36 -24.78 -6.72
C GLN A 224 -9.83 -24.62 -6.27
N LYS A 225 -10.09 -24.66 -4.96
CA LYS A 225 -11.44 -24.57 -4.39
C LYS A 225 -11.82 -23.13 -4.11
N PHE A 226 -12.39 -22.47 -5.12
CA PHE A 226 -13.01 -21.14 -4.96
C PHE A 226 -14.13 -21.17 -3.92
N ARG A 227 -14.24 -20.08 -3.15
CA ARG A 227 -15.15 -19.97 -2.00
C ARG A 227 -15.48 -18.52 -1.67
N LYS A 228 -16.33 -18.32 -0.68
CA LYS A 228 -16.69 -16.98 -0.19
C LYS A 228 -15.50 -16.32 0.51
N ILE A 229 -15.46 -14.99 0.51
CA ILE A 229 -14.41 -14.22 1.20
C ILE A 229 -14.36 -14.56 2.69
N ASN A 230 -15.49 -14.77 3.36
CA ASN A 230 -15.55 -15.17 4.77
C ASN A 230 -15.46 -16.69 5.02
N ASP A 231 -15.35 -17.51 3.98
CA ASP A 231 -15.14 -18.95 4.13
C ASP A 231 -13.63 -19.22 4.20
N ASN A 232 -13.11 -19.35 5.43
CA ASN A 232 -11.69 -19.56 5.70
C ASN A 232 -10.75 -18.49 5.09
N TRP A 233 -11.22 -17.24 4.91
CA TRP A 233 -10.43 -16.09 4.47
C TRP A 233 -9.34 -16.46 3.44
N PRO A 234 -9.71 -16.87 2.22
CA PRO A 234 -8.73 -17.22 1.20
C PRO A 234 -7.87 -16.00 0.88
N GLY A 235 -6.60 -16.22 0.55
CA GLY A 235 -5.67 -15.15 0.21
C GLY A 235 -4.48 -15.66 -0.55
N VAL A 236 -3.61 -14.72 -0.94
CA VAL A 236 -2.33 -15.00 -1.61
C VAL A 236 -1.21 -14.64 -0.64
N GLY A 237 -0.26 -15.55 -0.43
CA GLY A 237 0.92 -15.34 0.40
C GLY A 237 2.21 -15.50 -0.39
N TYR A 238 3.23 -14.74 0.01
CA TYR A 238 4.59 -14.85 -0.50
C TYR A 238 5.59 -14.92 0.65
N ALA A 239 6.63 -15.73 0.50
CA ALA A 239 7.77 -15.78 1.43
C ALA A 239 9.10 -15.83 0.69
N ARG A 240 10.08 -15.08 1.22
CA ARG A 240 11.45 -15.03 0.69
C ARG A 240 12.49 -15.10 1.80
N THR A 241 13.58 -15.80 1.52
CA THR A 241 14.78 -15.81 2.36
C THR A 241 15.73 -14.71 1.91
N MET A 242 16.25 -13.94 2.87
CA MET A 242 17.16 -12.83 2.66
C MET A 242 18.43 -13.02 3.51
N THR A 243 19.58 -12.75 2.92
CA THR A 243 20.84 -12.61 3.67
C THR A 243 20.94 -11.20 4.20
N VAL A 244 20.97 -11.05 5.53
CA VAL A 244 20.87 -9.77 6.22
C VAL A 244 22.16 -9.50 6.99
N SER A 245 22.90 -8.47 6.57
CA SER A 245 24.18 -8.08 7.16
C SER A 245 24.05 -6.81 8.02
N PRO A 246 25.07 -6.49 8.84
CA PRO A 246 25.11 -5.22 9.56
C PRO A 246 25.15 -4.04 8.59
N LEU A 247 24.44 -2.96 8.93
CA LEU A 247 24.35 -1.79 8.07
C LEU A 247 25.70 -1.06 7.96
N THR A 248 26.22 -0.93 6.75
CA THR A 248 27.40 -0.12 6.46
C THR A 248 27.21 0.61 5.13
N ASN A 249 28.03 1.63 4.84
CA ASN A 249 27.99 2.29 3.53
C ASN A 249 28.24 1.32 2.36
N ALA A 250 28.97 0.22 2.59
CA ALA A 250 29.27 -0.80 1.59
C ALA A 250 28.24 -1.93 1.52
N SER A 251 27.36 -2.03 2.53
CA SER A 251 26.33 -3.07 2.63
C SER A 251 24.99 -2.39 2.95
N PRO A 252 24.23 -1.96 1.92
CA PRO A 252 22.89 -1.44 2.11
C PRO A 252 21.97 -2.54 2.68
N PRO A 253 20.82 -2.18 3.26
CA PRO A 253 19.85 -3.15 3.73
C PRO A 253 19.46 -4.14 2.63
N ALA A 254 19.24 -5.40 2.99
CA ALA A 254 18.57 -6.33 2.10
C ALA A 254 17.10 -5.88 1.98
N VAL A 255 16.53 -5.87 0.77
CA VAL A 255 15.17 -5.37 0.52
C VAL A 255 14.36 -6.37 -0.27
N GLU A 256 13.14 -6.64 0.21
CA GLU A 256 12.08 -7.30 -0.55
C GLU A 256 11.01 -6.29 -0.93
N TYR A 257 10.48 -6.38 -2.15
CA TYR A 257 9.47 -5.47 -2.67
C TYR A 257 8.22 -6.23 -3.09
N TYR A 258 7.06 -5.66 -2.77
CA TYR A 258 5.77 -6.13 -3.25
C TYR A 258 5.04 -5.00 -3.95
N GLY A 259 4.23 -5.34 -4.94
CA GLY A 259 3.27 -4.44 -5.56
C GLY A 259 1.84 -4.88 -5.29
N VAL A 260 0.96 -3.89 -5.12
CA VAL A 260 -0.49 -4.09 -5.00
C VAL A 260 -1.16 -3.23 -6.06
N ALA A 261 -2.05 -3.82 -6.87
CA ALA A 261 -2.83 -3.09 -7.85
C ALA A 261 -4.31 -3.46 -7.79
N HIS A 262 -5.19 -2.54 -8.20
CA HIS A 262 -6.62 -2.82 -8.42
C HIS A 262 -7.02 -2.37 -9.81
N VAL A 263 -7.14 -3.34 -10.72
CA VAL A 263 -7.44 -3.11 -12.13
C VAL A 263 -8.95 -3.21 -12.34
N ARG A 264 -9.58 -2.15 -12.85
CA ARG A 264 -11.01 -2.11 -13.17
C ARG A 264 -11.22 -1.74 -14.62
N ARG A 265 -11.97 -2.58 -15.33
CA ARG A 265 -12.36 -2.37 -16.72
C ARG A 265 -13.88 -2.57 -16.86
N PRO A 266 -14.63 -1.56 -17.31
CA PRO A 266 -14.24 -0.14 -17.43
C PRO A 266 -13.98 0.55 -16.08
N ALA A 267 -13.27 1.68 -16.09
CA ALA A 267 -12.89 2.40 -14.87
C ALA A 267 -14.04 3.20 -14.26
N ILE A 268 -14.79 3.92 -15.11
CA ILE A 268 -15.96 4.70 -14.73
C ILE A 268 -16.98 4.72 -15.86
N GLU A 269 -18.23 5.05 -15.51
CA GLU A 269 -19.24 5.52 -16.44
C GLU A 269 -19.32 7.04 -16.35
N TYR A 270 -19.21 7.72 -17.48
CA TYR A 270 -19.35 9.17 -17.55
C TYR A 270 -20.38 9.50 -18.63
N THR A 271 -21.50 10.09 -18.22
CA THR A 271 -22.68 10.28 -19.08
C THR A 271 -23.11 8.93 -19.66
N ASP A 272 -23.08 8.74 -20.98
CA ASP A 272 -23.44 7.50 -21.66
C ASP A 272 -22.21 6.76 -22.22
N SER A 273 -21.03 6.97 -21.64
CA SER A 273 -19.77 6.38 -22.11
C SER A 273 -18.97 5.75 -20.99
N GLN A 274 -18.52 4.52 -21.22
CA GLN A 274 -17.60 3.82 -20.34
C GLN A 274 -16.17 4.23 -20.68
N LEU A 275 -15.42 4.67 -19.67
CA LEU A 275 -14.05 5.13 -19.83
C LEU A 275 -13.08 4.15 -19.18
N ASN A 276 -12.01 3.83 -19.90
CA ASN A 276 -10.91 3.00 -19.44
C ASN A 276 -9.86 3.83 -18.68
N GLN A 277 -9.02 3.14 -17.91
CA GLN A 277 -7.93 3.81 -17.20
C GLN A 277 -6.84 4.19 -18.21
N LEU A 278 -6.23 5.38 -18.05
CA LEU A 278 -5.23 5.89 -18.99
C LEU A 278 -4.03 4.95 -19.16
N TRP A 279 -3.66 4.18 -18.14
CA TRP A 279 -2.55 3.23 -18.25
C TRP A 279 -2.76 2.22 -19.39
N GLU A 280 -4.01 1.85 -19.70
CA GLU A 280 -4.30 0.86 -20.74
C GLU A 280 -3.72 1.26 -22.11
N ASP A 281 -3.65 2.56 -22.43
CA ASP A 281 -3.05 3.06 -23.67
C ASP A 281 -1.54 2.77 -23.77
N TYR A 282 -0.83 2.82 -22.64
CA TYR A 282 0.62 2.61 -22.59
C TYR A 282 1.02 1.13 -22.61
N PHE A 283 0.05 0.24 -22.36
CA PHE A 283 0.29 -1.20 -22.23
C PHE A 283 -0.61 -2.03 -23.16
N ASN A 284 -1.31 -1.39 -24.11
CA ASN A 284 -2.26 -2.02 -25.03
C ASN A 284 -3.34 -2.84 -24.30
N GLY A 285 -3.80 -2.34 -23.16
CA GLY A 285 -4.76 -3.01 -22.29
C GLY A 285 -4.23 -4.25 -21.58
N ASP A 286 -2.94 -4.57 -21.66
CA ASP A 286 -2.34 -5.75 -21.03
C ASP A 286 -1.86 -5.43 -19.60
N ASP A 287 -2.59 -5.93 -18.61
CA ASP A 287 -2.27 -5.74 -17.20
C ASP A 287 -1.03 -6.52 -16.75
N ASN A 288 -0.63 -7.59 -17.44
CA ASN A 288 0.62 -8.29 -17.12
C ASN A 288 1.84 -7.44 -17.49
N LYS A 289 1.78 -6.73 -18.63
CA LYS A 289 2.82 -5.75 -18.99
C LYS A 289 2.86 -4.58 -18.02
N MET A 290 1.70 -4.13 -17.54
CA MET A 290 1.61 -3.09 -16.51
C MET A 290 2.24 -3.56 -15.18
N VAL A 291 1.93 -4.77 -14.72
CA VAL A 291 2.52 -5.37 -13.51
C VAL A 291 4.04 -5.52 -13.64
N ALA A 292 4.53 -6.04 -14.76
CA ALA A 292 5.97 -6.16 -15.01
C ALA A 292 6.67 -4.79 -14.96
N PHE A 293 6.08 -3.76 -15.59
CA PHE A 293 6.60 -2.40 -15.55
C PHE A 293 6.58 -1.80 -14.13
N VAL A 294 5.48 -1.96 -13.39
CA VAL A 294 5.38 -1.49 -12.00
C VAL A 294 6.49 -2.11 -11.17
N TYR A 295 6.67 -3.43 -11.27
CA TYR A 295 7.69 -4.14 -10.51
C TYR A 295 9.11 -3.73 -10.93
N GLU A 296 9.38 -3.59 -12.22
CA GLU A 296 10.68 -3.12 -12.72
C GLU A 296 11.02 -1.70 -12.23
N ASP A 297 10.04 -0.80 -12.17
CA ASP A 297 10.23 0.60 -11.76
C ASP A 297 10.39 0.78 -10.23
N ARG A 298 10.21 -0.26 -9.40
CA ARG A 298 10.09 -0.16 -7.93
C ARG A 298 11.19 0.65 -7.23
N GLU A 299 12.46 0.47 -7.62
CA GLU A 299 13.57 1.19 -6.99
C GLU A 299 13.62 2.65 -7.43
N ASP A 300 13.39 2.92 -8.71
CA ASP A 300 13.37 4.27 -9.25
C ASP A 300 12.12 5.04 -8.78
N ALA A 301 11.00 4.36 -8.63
CA ALA A 301 9.79 4.84 -7.98
C ALA A 301 10.08 5.32 -6.55
N LEU A 302 10.82 4.54 -5.76
CA LEU A 302 11.23 4.95 -4.41
C LEU A 302 12.18 6.14 -4.43
N LYS A 303 13.15 6.20 -5.36
CA LYS A 303 14.03 7.37 -5.54
C LYS A 303 13.24 8.64 -5.87
N ARG A 304 12.29 8.55 -6.79
CA ARG A 304 11.44 9.69 -7.18
C ARG A 304 10.52 10.13 -6.03
N ALA A 305 9.94 9.19 -5.30
CA ALA A 305 9.16 9.46 -4.09
C ALA A 305 9.99 10.23 -3.04
N ASN A 306 11.21 9.77 -2.75
CA ASN A 306 12.13 10.46 -1.83
C ASN A 306 12.47 11.88 -2.30
N ALA A 307 12.74 12.06 -3.60
CA ALA A 307 13.05 13.38 -4.15
C ALA A 307 11.86 14.35 -4.07
N LEU A 308 10.65 13.87 -4.38
CA LEU A 308 9.43 14.67 -4.28
C LEU A 308 9.11 15.03 -2.82
N ASP A 309 9.21 14.06 -1.91
CA ASP A 309 9.01 14.27 -0.48
C ASP A 309 9.97 15.35 0.04
N ALA A 310 11.27 15.24 -0.27
CA ALA A 310 12.27 16.21 0.16
C ALA A 310 11.95 17.63 -0.34
N LYS A 311 11.50 17.77 -1.59
CA LYS A 311 11.09 19.05 -2.16
C LYS A 311 9.88 19.64 -1.43
N ILE A 312 8.81 18.85 -1.29
CA ILE A 312 7.56 19.28 -0.64
C ILE A 312 7.81 19.66 0.82
N GLU A 313 8.56 18.84 1.56
CA GLU A 313 8.87 19.12 2.96
C GLU A 313 9.75 20.37 3.10
N ALA A 314 10.72 20.58 2.22
CA ALA A 314 11.54 21.79 2.24
C ALA A 314 10.71 23.05 1.95
N ASP A 315 9.84 23.01 0.94
CA ASP A 315 9.02 24.16 0.55
C ASP A 315 7.95 24.47 1.61
N ALA A 316 7.29 23.45 2.17
CA ALA A 316 6.35 23.63 3.28
C ALA A 316 7.05 24.19 4.52
N ARG A 317 8.24 23.70 4.87
CA ARG A 317 9.00 24.18 6.03
C ARG A 317 9.36 25.66 5.91
N LYS A 318 9.73 26.13 4.71
CA LYS A 318 10.00 27.56 4.44
C LYS A 318 8.78 28.44 4.67
N VAL A 319 7.57 27.93 4.37
CA VAL A 319 6.32 28.71 4.46
C VAL A 319 5.78 28.74 5.89
N GLY A 320 5.81 27.61 6.62
CA GLY A 320 5.09 27.48 7.88
C GLY A 320 5.74 26.57 8.93
N GLY A 321 7.01 26.22 8.76
CA GLY A 321 7.75 25.35 9.70
C GLY A 321 7.25 23.89 9.71
N ASP A 322 7.70 23.13 10.70
CA ASP A 322 7.49 21.67 10.73
C ASP A 322 6.02 21.27 10.93
N SER A 323 5.21 22.06 11.65
CA SER A 323 3.77 21.79 11.74
C SER A 323 3.09 21.90 10.37
N TYR A 324 3.50 22.85 9.52
CA TYR A 324 2.96 22.96 8.17
C TYR A 324 3.40 21.81 7.26
N VAL A 325 4.64 21.33 7.40
CA VAL A 325 5.12 20.11 6.73
C VAL A 325 4.17 18.94 7.02
N LYS A 326 3.79 18.73 8.28
CA LYS A 326 2.86 17.64 8.66
C LYS A 326 1.51 17.78 7.98
N VAL A 327 0.94 18.99 7.93
CA VAL A 327 -0.35 19.26 7.29
C VAL A 327 -0.29 18.98 5.78
N VAL A 328 0.76 19.46 5.10
CA VAL A 328 0.94 19.24 3.65
C VAL A 328 1.15 17.76 3.33
N SER A 329 1.99 17.07 4.09
CA SER A 329 2.20 15.62 3.95
C SER A 329 0.90 14.83 4.16
N ALA A 330 0.13 15.19 5.20
CA ALA A 330 -1.16 14.59 5.50
C ALA A 330 -2.17 14.80 4.38
N ALA A 331 -2.25 16.02 3.84
CA ALA A 331 -3.18 16.35 2.77
C ALA A 331 -2.85 15.59 1.48
N LEU A 332 -1.58 15.52 1.08
CA LEU A 332 -1.17 14.81 -0.13
C LEU A 332 -1.50 13.32 -0.03
N ARG A 333 -1.32 12.72 1.15
CA ARG A 333 -1.63 11.31 1.40
C ARG A 333 -3.11 10.96 1.38
N GLN A 334 -4.00 11.94 1.40
CA GLN A 334 -5.44 11.73 1.28
C GLN A 334 -5.93 11.78 -0.17
N LEU A 335 -5.08 12.18 -1.11
CA LEU A 335 -5.45 12.25 -2.52
C LEU A 335 -5.62 10.85 -3.10
N ARG A 336 -6.80 10.61 -3.68
CA ARG A 336 -7.11 9.43 -4.48
C ARG A 336 -7.43 9.91 -5.88
N ILE A 337 -6.65 9.49 -6.86
CA ILE A 337 -6.76 10.03 -8.22
C ILE A 337 -6.91 8.89 -9.22
N VAL A 338 -7.89 9.02 -10.12
CA VAL A 338 -8.06 8.15 -11.29
C VAL A 338 -7.83 8.97 -12.54
N TYR A 339 -6.92 8.51 -13.40
CA TYR A 339 -6.64 9.11 -14.71
C TYR A 339 -7.32 8.30 -15.80
N LEU A 340 -8.03 9.01 -16.66
CA LEU A 340 -8.97 8.47 -17.62
C LEU A 340 -8.67 9.05 -19.00
N ARG A 341 -8.94 8.25 -20.03
CA ARG A 341 -8.86 8.70 -21.42
C ARG A 341 -10.27 8.94 -21.97
N LYS A 342 -10.48 10.07 -22.65
CA LYS A 342 -11.68 10.34 -23.45
C LYS A 342 -11.26 10.89 -24.82
N GLN A 343 -11.34 10.05 -25.87
CA GLN A 343 -10.91 10.42 -27.24
C GLN A 343 -9.47 10.98 -27.29
N TYR A 344 -9.33 12.31 -27.41
CA TYR A 344 -8.08 13.07 -27.48
C TYR A 344 -7.72 13.80 -26.18
N GLU A 345 -8.53 13.67 -25.12
CA GLU A 345 -8.35 14.35 -23.84
C GLU A 345 -8.03 13.37 -22.70
N ILE A 346 -7.25 13.88 -21.73
CA ILE A 346 -6.97 13.21 -20.46
C ILE A 346 -7.85 13.87 -19.40
N MET A 347 -8.67 13.06 -18.73
CA MET A 347 -9.45 13.49 -17.57
C MET A 347 -8.86 12.89 -16.29
N PHE A 348 -8.96 13.63 -15.18
CA PHE A 348 -8.61 13.11 -13.86
C PHE A 348 -9.73 13.40 -12.87
N ILE A 349 -9.99 12.43 -11.99
CA ILE A 349 -10.94 12.59 -10.88
C ILE A 349 -10.15 12.53 -9.59
N ILE A 350 -10.21 13.61 -8.81
CA ILE A 350 -9.61 13.68 -7.48
C ILE A 350 -10.72 13.51 -6.45
N SER A 351 -10.56 12.53 -5.56
CA SER A 351 -11.39 12.38 -4.36
C SER A 351 -10.54 12.63 -3.11
N LEU A 352 -11.05 13.49 -2.23
CA LEU A 352 -10.54 13.71 -0.88
C LEU A 352 -11.45 12.97 0.11
N ASN A 353 -10.87 12.31 1.12
CA ASN A 353 -11.65 11.72 2.19
C ASN A 353 -11.81 12.72 3.35
N THR A 354 -12.93 13.43 3.41
CA THR A 354 -13.22 14.38 4.49
C THR A 354 -13.86 13.75 5.73
N ARG A 355 -14.32 12.49 5.66
CA ARG A 355 -15.08 11.83 6.75
C ARG A 355 -14.22 11.23 7.86
N MET A 356 -12.90 11.09 7.67
CA MET A 356 -11.98 10.70 8.75
C MET A 356 -11.75 11.79 9.82
N PHE A 357 -12.34 12.98 9.63
CA PHE A 357 -12.19 14.12 10.54
C PHE A 357 -13.57 14.68 10.92
N PRO A 358 -14.25 14.13 11.95
CA PRO A 358 -15.33 14.85 12.58
C PRO A 358 -14.72 16.09 13.28
N TYR A 359 -14.92 17.26 12.68
CA TYR A 359 -14.79 18.59 13.30
C TYR A 359 -13.39 19.07 13.76
N TYR A 360 -12.41 19.32 12.89
CA TYR A 360 -11.33 20.28 13.22
C TYR A 360 -10.79 21.00 11.98
N MET A 361 -11.61 21.84 11.35
CA MET A 361 -11.10 23.00 10.60
C MET A 361 -11.66 24.26 11.26
N HIS A 362 -10.83 24.94 12.06
CA HIS A 362 -11.16 26.32 12.42
C HIS A 362 -11.00 27.19 11.18
N ARG A 363 -12.09 27.90 10.86
CA ARG A 363 -12.17 28.94 9.84
C ARG A 363 -11.13 30.02 10.17
N VAL A 364 -9.99 30.03 9.48
CA VAL A 364 -9.07 31.18 9.51
C VAL A 364 -9.66 32.22 8.57
N THR A 365 -10.61 33.02 9.07
CA THR A 365 -11.01 34.25 8.39
C THR A 365 -9.86 35.25 8.51
N ARG A 366 -9.15 35.49 7.41
CA ARG A 366 -8.34 36.72 7.28
C ARG A 366 -9.31 37.90 7.15
N PRO A 367 -9.09 39.03 7.85
CA PRO A 367 -9.78 40.26 7.51
C PRO A 367 -9.31 40.77 6.14
N PRO A 368 -10.15 41.50 5.39
CA PRO A 368 -9.75 42.11 4.13
C PRO A 368 -8.63 43.13 4.39
N ARG A 369 -7.56 43.04 3.61
CA ARG A 369 -6.60 44.15 3.49
C ARG A 369 -7.18 45.11 2.46
N ASP A 370 -7.57 46.29 2.93
CA ASP A 370 -7.80 47.45 2.07
C ASP A 370 -6.51 47.80 1.35
N TYR A 371 -6.50 47.65 0.02
CA TYR A 371 -5.49 48.26 -0.83
C TYR A 371 -5.97 49.67 -1.15
N GLY A 372 -5.50 50.65 -0.37
CA GLY A 372 -5.58 52.06 -0.71
C GLY A 372 -4.58 52.36 -1.83
N PHE A 373 -5.09 52.72 -3.01
CA PHE A 373 -4.30 53.36 -4.06
C PHE A 373 -4.03 54.81 -3.65
N SER A 374 -2.76 55.17 -3.42
CA SER A 374 -2.35 56.58 -3.42
C SER A 374 -2.20 57.03 -4.88
N GLN A 375 -3.06 57.96 -5.30
CA GLN A 375 -2.78 58.83 -6.44
C GLN A 375 -1.79 59.89 -5.97
N ASP A 376 -0.63 59.98 -6.62
CA ASP A 376 0.15 61.21 -6.69
C ASP A 376 0.40 61.53 -8.16
N THR A 377 -0.18 62.65 -8.59
CA THR A 377 0.20 63.38 -9.81
C THR A 377 0.40 64.83 -9.43
N ALA A 378 1.52 65.38 -9.93
CA ALA A 378 2.00 66.76 -9.92
C ALA A 378 2.72 67.24 -8.64
#